data_AF-A0A316N922-F1
#
_entry.id   AF-A0A316N922-F1
#
_cell.length_a   1.000
_cell.length_b   1.000
_cell.length_c   1.000
_cell.angle_alpha   90.00
_cell.angle_beta   90.00
_cell.angle_gamma   90.00
#
_symmetry.space_group_name_H-M   'P 1'
#
loop_
_entity.id
_entity.type
_entity.pdbx_description
1 polymer ?
#
loop_
_entity_poly.entity_id
_entity_poly.type
_entity_poly.pdbx_seq_one_letter_code
_entity_poly.pdbx_strand_id
1 'polypeptide(L)' 'MLPSVKLRIDQSPPLKRYLREHSYWYKYLNRNPASIVEMEKEMKESYQLRAEDKLRKFGRQLEMISTFLDVLN' A
#
# COMPACT_ATOMS: atom_id res chain seq x y z
N MET A 1 -14.33 -6.49 16.37
CA MET A 1 -13.58 -6.81 15.14
C MET A 1 -13.47 -8.31 15.09
N LEU A 2 -13.74 -8.94 13.95
CA LEU A 2 -13.66 -10.41 13.87
C LEU A 2 -12.20 -10.89 14.04
N PRO A 3 -11.98 -12.07 14.65
CA PRO A 3 -10.63 -12.64 14.80
C PRO A 3 -9.89 -12.83 13.48
N SER A 4 -10.61 -13.19 12.41
CA SER A 4 -10.04 -13.35 11.05
C SER A 4 -9.48 -12.03 10.48
N VAL A 5 -10.19 -10.92 10.69
CA VAL A 5 -9.74 -9.58 10.31
C VAL A 5 -8.50 -9.19 11.11
N LYS A 6 -8.51 -9.43 12.43
CA LYS A 6 -7.37 -9.16 13.30
C LYS A 6 -6.13 -9.95 12.86
N LEU A 7 -6.28 -11.24 12.57
CA LEU A 7 -5.18 -12.09 12.09
C LEU A 7 -4.59 -11.54 10.78
N ARG A 8 -5.44 -11.16 9.82
CA ARG A 8 -5.00 -10.59 8.53
C ARG A 8 -4.21 -9.29 8.71
N ILE A 9 -4.65 -8.42 9.62
CA ILE A 9 -3.92 -7.20 9.99
C ILE A 9 -2.59 -7.54 10.65
N ASP A 10 -2.58 -8.47 11.60
CA ASP A 10 -1.37 -8.86 12.33
C ASP A 10 -0.33 -9.55 11.42
N GLN A 11 -0.77 -10.23 10.36
CA GLN A 11 0.08 -10.83 9.33
C GLN A 11 0.67 -9.82 8.32
N SER A 12 0.15 -8.59 8.27
CA SER A 12 0.58 -7.56 7.33
C SER A 12 1.11 -6.32 8.06
N PRO A 13 2.45 -6.20 8.24
CA PRO A 13 3.06 -5.02 8.85
C PRO A 13 2.59 -3.66 8.28
N PRO A 14 2.48 -3.46 6.95
CA PRO A 14 2.00 -2.17 6.42
C PRO A 14 0.53 -1.91 6.77
N LEU A 15 -0.30 -2.96 6.79
CA LEU A 15 -1.73 -2.84 7.11
C LEU A 15 -1.94 -2.54 8.60
N LYS A 16 -1.15 -3.18 9.46
CA LYS A 16 -1.12 -2.90 10.90
C LYS A 16 -0.66 -1.48 11.20
N ARG A 17 0.35 -0.99 10.49
CA ARG A 17 0.79 0.40 10.57
C ARG A 17 -0.32 1.35 10.12
N TYR A 18 -0.95 1.06 8.99
CA TYR A 18 -2.02 1.89 8.45
C TYR A 18 -3.20 2.03 9.40
N LEU A 19 -3.63 0.93 10.03
CA LEU A 19 -4.69 0.93 11.03
C LEU A 19 -4.37 1.80 12.26
N ARG A 20 -3.10 1.87 12.67
CA ARG A 20 -2.66 2.72 13.79
C ARG A 20 -2.68 4.20 13.42
N GLU A 21 -2.29 4.53 12.18
CA GLU A 21 -2.30 5.89 11.65
C GLU A 21 -3.74 6.38 11.38
N HIS A 22 -4.64 5.48 11.00
CA HIS A 22 -6.02 5.78 10.59
C HIS A 22 -7.02 5.07 11.51
N SER A 23 -7.06 5.50 12.78
CA SER A 23 -7.82 4.84 13.85
C SER A 23 -9.34 4.74 13.61
N TYR A 24 -9.90 5.57 12.72
CA TYR A 24 -11.31 5.48 12.33
C TYR A 24 -11.65 4.11 11.72
N TRP A 25 -10.69 3.39 11.15
CA TRP A 25 -10.88 2.03 10.63
C TRP A 25 -11.26 1.01 11.71
N TYR A 26 -10.90 1.22 12.98
CA TYR A 26 -11.40 0.37 14.07
C TYR A 26 -12.94 0.35 14.11
N LYS A 27 -13.57 1.51 13.93
CA LYS A 27 -15.04 1.65 13.90
C LYS A 27 -15.64 0.93 12.70
N TYR A 28 -15.08 1.09 11.49
CA TYR A 28 -15.57 0.44 10.29
C TYR A 28 -15.41 -1.08 10.33
N LEU A 29 -14.24 -1.58 10.73
CA LEU A 29 -13.96 -3.01 10.86
C LEU A 29 -14.75 -3.69 11.98
N ASN A 30 -15.15 -2.94 13.01
CA ASN A 30 -16.07 -3.43 14.04
C ASN A 30 -17.51 -3.54 13.54
N ARG A 31 -17.93 -2.68 12.61
CA ARG A 31 -19.29 -2.66 12.03
C ARG A 31 -19.44 -3.63 10.87
N ASN A 32 -18.46 -3.64 9.98
CA ASN A 32 -18.42 -4.50 8.80
C ASN A 32 -17.00 -5.04 8.60
N PRO A 33 -16.76 -6.32 8.93
CA PRO A 33 -15.48 -6.98 8.72
C PRO A 33 -14.98 -6.97 7.27
N ALA A 34 -15.89 -6.93 6.28
CA ALA A 34 -15.54 -6.88 4.86
C ALA A 34 -14.87 -5.56 4.45
N SER A 35 -15.00 -4.51 5.25
CA SER A 35 -14.36 -3.21 5.02
C SER A 35 -12.82 -3.26 5.08
N ILE A 36 -12.21 -4.39 5.47
CA ILE A 36 -10.77 -4.60 5.35
C ILE A 36 -10.25 -4.51 3.91
N VAL A 37 -11.09 -4.85 2.92
CA VAL A 37 -10.72 -4.74 1.50
C VAL A 37 -10.53 -3.27 1.09
N GLU A 38 -11.44 -2.40 1.54
CA GLU A 38 -11.34 -0.96 1.30
C GLU A 38 -10.15 -0.35 2.04
N MET A 39 -9.91 -0.77 3.29
CA MET A 39 -8.74 -0.32 4.05
C MET A 39 -7.43 -0.70 3.36
N GLU A 40 -7.33 -1.93 2.83
CA GLU A 40 -6.15 -2.38 2.07
C GLU A 40 -5.96 -1.61 0.78
N LYS A 41 -7.06 -1.27 0.09
CA LYS A 41 -7.03 -0.43 -1.10
C LYS A 41 -6.49 0.94 -0.74
N GLU A 42 -7.11 1.63 0.22
CA GLU A 42 -6.72 2.97 0.69
C GLU A 42 -5.25 3.02 1.13
N MET A 43 -4.80 2.03 1.92
CA MET A 43 -3.40 1.88 2.31
C MET A 43 -2.46 1.82 1.10
N LYS A 44 -2.81 1.05 0.06
CA LYS A 44 -1.97 0.93 -1.14
C LYS A 44 -1.87 2.25 -1.90
N GLU A 45 -2.92 3.07 -1.90
CA GLU A 45 -2.90 4.40 -2.51
C GLU A 45 -2.02 5.35 -1.68
N SER A 46 -2.24 5.40 -0.37
CA SER A 46 -1.50 6.26 0.57
C SER A 46 0.01 5.99 0.58
N TYR A 47 0.42 4.73 0.47
CA TYR A 47 1.84 4.35 0.46
C TYR A 47 2.46 4.31 -0.95
N GLN A 48 1.74 4.72 -2.00
CA GLN A 48 2.19 4.57 -3.39
C GLN A 48 2.62 3.12 -3.71
N LEU A 49 1.96 2.15 -3.06
CA LEU A 49 2.20 0.72 -3.28
C LEU A 49 1.36 0.18 -4.42
N ARG A 50 0.59 1.02 -5.12
CA ARG A 50 -0.11 0.65 -6.34
C ARG A 50 0.92 0.15 -7.37
N ALA A 51 0.56 -0.87 -8.12
CA ALA A 51 1.43 -1.44 -9.15
C ALA A 51 1.87 -0.36 -10.17
N GLU A 52 0.98 0.58 -10.49
CA GLU A 52 1.24 1.74 -11.34
C GLU A 52 2.37 2.64 -10.82
N ASP A 53 2.44 2.89 -9.51
CA ASP A 53 3.48 3.73 -8.91
C ASP A 53 4.85 3.04 -8.96
N LYS A 54 4.87 1.71 -8.77
CA LYS A 54 6.09 0.89 -8.94
C LYS A 54 6.55 0.88 -10.40
N LEU A 55 5.63 0.72 -11.35
CA LEU A 55 5.92 0.79 -12.79
C LEU A 55 6.46 2.17 -13.18
N ARG A 56 5.87 3.25 -12.67
CA ARG A 56 6.35 4.62 -12.90
C ARG A 56 7.75 4.84 -12.32
N LYS A 57 8.06 4.29 -11.14
CA LYS A 57 9.41 4.37 -10.55
C LYS A 57 10.44 3.59 -11.38
N PHE A 58 10.06 2.41 -11.88
CA PHE A 58 10.92 1.60 -12.75
C PHE A 58 11.17 2.30 -14.10
N GLY A 59 10.14 2.86 -14.71
CA GLY A 59 10.27 3.66 -15.94
C GLY A 59 11.26 4.82 -15.77
N ARG A 60 11.18 5.59 -14.68
CA ARG A 60 12.14 6.67 -14.40
C ARG A 60 13.58 6.17 -14.16
N GLN A 61 13.74 4.98 -13.59
CA GLN A 61 15.07 4.38 -13.41
C GLN A 61 15.67 3.96 -14.76
N LEU A 62 14.87 3.37 -15.65
CA LEU A 62 15.29 3.06 -17.01
C LEU A 62 15.62 4.31 -17.80
N GLU A 63 14.80 5.36 -17.71
CA GLU A 63 15.04 6.65 -18.37
C GLU A 63 16.38 7.27 -17.93
N MET A 64 16.67 7.30 -16.61
CA MET A 64 17.98 7.77 -16.13
C MET A 64 19.13 6.93 -16.67
N ILE A 65 19.02 5.59 -16.69
CA ILE A 65 20.06 4.71 -17.24
C ILE A 65 20.28 5.01 -18.73
N SER A 66 19.20 5.17 -19.50
CA SER A 66 19.28 5.57 -20.91
C SER A 66 19.99 6.90 -21.08
N THR A 67 19.63 7.94 -20.30
CA THR A 67 20.32 9.24 -20.35
C THR A 67 21.81 9.13 -20.00
N PHE A 68 22.17 8.31 -19.02
CA PHE A 68 23.59 8.06 -18.69
C PHE A 68 24.34 7.38 -19.83
N LEU A 69 23.72 6.40 -20.49
CA LEU A 69 24.32 5.71 -21.64
C LEU A 69 24.44 6.64 -22.86
N ASP A 70 23.48 7.53 -23.08
CA ASP A 70 23.50 8.51 -24.18
C ASP A 70 24.61 9.56 -24.02
N VAL A 71 24.94 9.96 -22.78
CA VAL A 71 26.05 10.90 -22.51
C VAL A 71 27.43 10.27 -22.71
N LEU A 72 27.53 8.94 -22.59
CA LEU A 72 28.78 8.20 -22.72
C LEU A 72 29.09 7.73 -24.15
N ASN A 73 28.12 7.82 -25.06
CA ASN A 73 28.27 7.57 -26.51
C ASN A 73 28.52 8.88 -27.27
#